data_AF-A0A938JAC8-F1
#
_entry.id   AF-A0A938JAC8-F1
#
_cell.length_a   1.000
_cell.length_b   1.000
_cell.length_c   1.000
_cell.angle_alpha   90.00
_cell.angle_beta   90.00
_cell.angle_gamma   90.00
#
_symmetry.space_group_name_H-M   'P 1'
#
loop_
_entity.id
_entity.type
_entity.pdbx_description
1 polymer ?
#
loop_
_entity_poly.entity_id
_entity_poly.type
_entity_poly.pdbx_seq_one_letter_code
_entity_poly.pdbx_strand_id
1 'polypeptide(L)' 'MEAAIANQKTSLAIDREKVEEAARILGTTTMAATVDAALWEVIRRDRRRRLIERIRTSERGIGPSPEELDELRTP' A
#
# COMPACT_ATOMS: atom_id res chain seq x y z
N MET A 1 -5.65 16.31 10.70
CA MET A 1 -5.31 17.21 9.59
C MET A 1 -5.48 16.41 8.31
N GLU A 2 -6.61 16.60 7.64
CA GLU A 2 -6.93 15.92 6.38
C GLU A 2 -6.12 16.60 5.29
N ALA A 3 -5.02 15.98 4.87
CA ALA A 3 -4.24 16.49 3.76
C ALA A 3 -5.13 16.40 2.51
N ALA A 4 -5.58 17.55 2.01
CA ALA A 4 -6.23 17.62 0.71
C ALA A 4 -5.29 16.93 -0.29
N ILE A 5 -5.78 15.87 -0.94
CA ILE A 5 -5.02 15.21 -2.01
C ILE A 5 -4.93 16.24 -3.13
N ALA A 6 -3.79 16.94 -3.20
CA ALA A 6 -3.52 17.91 -4.24
C ALA A 6 -3.35 17.15 -5.56
N ASN A 7 -4.43 17.02 -6.31
CA ASN A 7 -4.42 16.33 -7.58
C ASN A 7 -3.82 17.25 -8.66
N GLN A 8 -2.56 17.01 -9.02
CA GLN A 8 -1.85 17.81 -10.03
C GLN A 8 -2.02 17.19 -11.42
N LYS A 9 -2.57 17.97 -12.35
CA LYS A 9 -2.62 17.57 -13.76
C LYS A 9 -1.22 17.65 -14.36
N THR A 10 -0.76 16.53 -14.90
CA THR A 10 0.55 16.42 -15.56
C THR A 10 0.36 15.78 -16.92
N SER A 11 0.97 16.35 -17.96
CA SER A 11 0.99 15.74 -19.29
C SER A 11 2.19 14.79 -19.38
N LEU A 12 1.96 13.55 -19.78
CA LEU A 12 3.02 12.55 -19.95
C LEU A 12 2.70 11.61 -21.12
N ALA A 13 3.73 11.13 -21.80
CA ALA A 13 3.60 10.07 -22.79
C ALA A 13 3.55 8.71 -22.08
N ILE A 14 2.45 7.96 -22.29
CA ILE A 14 2.25 6.63 -21.71
C ILE A 14 1.82 5.69 -22.83
N ASP A 15 2.32 4.46 -22.75
CA ASP A 15 1.85 3.34 -23.55
C ASP A 15 0.42 2.95 -23.14
N ARG A 16 -0.53 3.21 -24.04
CA ARG A 16 -1.96 3.01 -23.79
C ARG A 16 -2.32 1.53 -23.62
N GLU A 17 -1.66 0.63 -24.33
CA GLU A 17 -1.95 -0.80 -24.24
C GLU A 17 -1.63 -1.33 -22.84
N LYS A 18 -0.50 -0.89 -22.26
CA LYS A 18 -0.13 -1.20 -20.87
C LYS A 18 -1.15 -0.67 -19.87
N VAL A 19 -1.68 0.53 -20.10
CA VAL A 19 -2.71 1.12 -19.21
C VAL A 19 -4.01 0.32 -19.30
N GLU A 20 -4.42 -0.11 -20.49
CA GLU A 20 -5.62 -0.91 -20.68
C GLU A 20 -5.50 -2.29 -20.03
N GLU A 21 -4.33 -2.92 -20.13
CA GLU A 21 -4.06 -4.17 -19.43
C GLU A 21 -4.08 -3.99 -17.90
N ALA A 22 -3.40 -2.96 -17.39
CA ALA A 22 -3.43 -2.62 -15.98
C ALA A 22 -4.85 -2.30 -15.50
N ALA A 23 -5.66 -1.62 -16.32
CA ALA A 23 -7.04 -1.28 -15.98
C ALA A 23 -7.91 -2.54 -15.81
N ARG A 24 -7.72 -3.56 -16.66
CA ARG A 24 -8.39 -4.86 -16.53
C ARG A 24 -7.99 -5.59 -15.25
N ILE A 25 -6.70 -5.58 -14.90
CA ILE A 25 -6.18 -6.23 -13.69
C ILE A 25 -6.69 -5.51 -12.42
N LEU A 26 -6.71 -4.17 -12.44
CA LEU A 26 -7.02 -3.34 -11.28
C LEU A 26 -8.52 -3.02 -11.16
N GLY A 27 -9.34 -3.35 -12.17
CA GLY A 27 -10.78 -3.09 -12.19
C GLY A 27 -11.14 -1.60 -12.32
N THR A 28 -10.31 -0.80 -12.99
CA THR A 28 -10.49 0.65 -13.14
C THR A 28 -11.00 1.02 -14.53
N THR A 29 -11.70 2.15 -14.63
CA THR A 29 -12.37 2.58 -15.87
C THR A 29 -11.74 3.82 -16.54
N THR A 30 -10.87 4.54 -15.83
CA THR A 30 -10.20 5.74 -16.36
C THR A 30 -8.68 5.62 -16.23
N MET A 31 -7.94 6.21 -17.16
CA MET A 31 -6.47 6.20 -17.12
C MET A 31 -5.92 6.78 -15.81
N ALA A 32 -6.48 7.87 -15.31
CA ALA A 32 -6.07 8.46 -14.03
C ALA A 32 -6.31 7.50 -12.86
N ALA A 33 -7.48 6.85 -12.80
CA ALA A 33 -7.76 5.86 -11.77
C ALA A 33 -6.83 4.64 -11.87
N THR A 34 -6.51 4.19 -13.08
CA THR A 34 -5.57 3.08 -13.30
C THR A 34 -4.17 3.44 -12.81
N VAL A 35 -3.67 4.63 -13.14
CA VAL A 35 -2.35 5.10 -12.71
C VAL A 35 -2.30 5.23 -11.19
N ASP A 36 -3.32 5.84 -10.57
CA ASP A 36 -3.39 5.97 -9.11
C ASP A 36 -3.43 4.60 -8.41
N ALA A 37 -4.28 3.68 -8.88
CA ALA A 37 -4.38 2.33 -8.34
C ALA A 37 -3.06 1.55 -8.51
N ALA A 38 -2.37 1.69 -9.64
CA ALA A 38 -1.07 1.06 -9.87
C ALA A 38 0.00 1.58 -8.89
N LEU A 39 0.02 2.90 -8.63
CA LEU A 39 0.93 3.48 -7.63
C LEU A 39 0.63 2.95 -6.22
N TRP A 40 -0.64 2.83 -5.86
CA TRP A 40 -1.04 2.21 -4.60
C TRP A 40 -0.58 0.77 -4.46
N GLU A 41 -0.63 -0.04 -5.52
CA GLU A 41 -0.14 -1.41 -5.48
C GLU A 41 1.36 -1.49 -5.22
N VAL A 42 2.16 -0.59 -5.81
CA VAL A 42 3.60 -0.49 -5.53
C VAL A 42 3.84 -0.14 -4.06
N ILE A 43 3.13 0.85 -3.53
CA ILE A 43 3.24 1.26 -2.13
C ILE A 43 2.85 0.11 -1.20
N ARG A 44 1.74 -0.57 -1.46
CA ARG A 44 1.27 -1.72 -0.66
C ARG A 44 2.27 -2.86 -0.72
N ARG A 45 2.87 -3.14 -1.88
CA ARG A 45 3.92 -4.15 -2.03
C ARG A 45 5.15 -3.82 -1.20
N ASP A 46 5.62 -2.57 -1.20
CA ASP A 46 6.73 -2.16 -0.35
C ASP A 46 6.37 -2.30 1.15
N ARG A 47 5.19 -1.85 1.57
CA ARG A 47 4.73 -1.99 2.95
C ARG A 47 4.70 -3.46 3.40
N ARG A 48 4.16 -4.37 2.58
CA ARG A 48 4.17 -5.81 2.85
C ARG A 48 5.58 -6.36 2.99
N ARG A 49 6.49 -5.96 2.09
CA ARG A 49 7.91 -6.36 2.15
C ARG A 49 8.56 -5.90 3.45
N ARG A 50 8.40 -4.63 3.84
CA ARG A 50 8.96 -4.08 5.08
C ARG A 50 8.38 -4.76 6.33
N LEU A 51 7.09 -5.08 6.31
CA LEU A 51 6.46 -5.81 7.41
C LEU A 51 7.09 -7.19 7.58
N ILE A 52 7.25 -7.94 6.48
CA ILE A 52 7.91 -9.25 6.50
C ILE A 52 9.35 -9.14 6.99
N GLU A 53 10.09 -8.12 6.54
CA GLU A 53 11.46 -7.92 7.00
C GLU A 53 11.49 -7.68 8.51
N ARG A 54 10.62 -6.80 9.02
CA ARG A 54 10.49 -6.57 10.46
C ARG A 54 10.17 -7.86 11.23
N ILE A 55 9.29 -8.72 10.72
CA ILE A 55 8.99 -10.03 11.35
C ILE A 55 10.25 -10.88 11.48
N ARG A 56 11.05 -10.92 10.41
CA ARG A 56 12.23 -11.80 10.33
C ARG A 56 13.36 -11.29 11.21
N THR A 57 13.51 -9.97 11.34
CA THR A 57 14.63 -9.36 12.04
C THR A 57 14.31 -8.96 13.47
N SER A 58 13.04 -8.91 13.89
CA SER A 58 12.70 -8.53 15.26
C SER A 58 12.83 -9.72 16.21
N GLU A 59 13.70 -9.59 17.21
CA GLU A 59 13.82 -10.57 18.31
C GLU A 59 12.53 -10.67 19.14
N ARG A 60 11.72 -9.60 19.15
CA ARG A 60 10.47 -9.46 19.93
C ARG A 60 9.19 -9.80 19.13
N GLY A 61 9.27 -10.14 17.84
CA GLY A 61 8.10 -10.35 16.97
C GLY A 61 7.36 -9.06 16.55
N ILE A 62 6.11 -9.15 16.05
CA ILE A 62 5.20 -8.00 15.82
C ILE A 62 4.09 -7.89 16.89
N GLY A 63 4.15 -8.73 17.92
CA GLY A 63 3.17 -8.75 18.99
C GLY A 63 3.66 -8.02 20.24
N PRO A 64 2.76 -7.75 21.20
CA PRO A 64 3.19 -7.45 22.56
C PRO A 64 3.99 -8.64 23.11
N SER A 65 4.89 -8.38 24.07
CA SER A 65 5.51 -9.46 24.84
C SER A 65 4.42 -10.31 25.54
N PRO A 66 4.73 -11.55 25.96
CA PRO A 66 3.79 -12.34 26.75
C PRO A 66 3.26 -11.59 27.99
N GLU A 67 4.11 -10.82 28.66
CA GLU A 67 3.73 -9.97 29.81
C GLU A 67 2.80 -8.82 29.40
N GLU A 68 3.12 -8.10 28.31
CA GLU A 68 2.27 -7.03 27.77
C GLU A 68 0.90 -7.57 27.29
N LEU A 69 0.86 -8.81 26.79
CA LEU A 69 -0.38 -9.50 26.40
C LEU A 69 -1.28 -9.81 27.59
N ASP A 70 -0.70 -10.20 28.73
CA ASP A 70 -1.46 -10.49 29.95
C ASP A 70 -2.03 -9.21 30.59
N GLU A 71 -1.27 -8.11 30.57
CA GLU A 71 -1.77 -6.79 30.99
C GLU A 71 -2.96 -6.33 30.15
N LEU A 72 -2.88 -6.46 28.82
CA LEU A 72 -3.98 -6.09 27.91
C LEU A 72 -5.24 -6.95 28.05
N ARG A 73 -5.12 -8.15 28.62
CA ARG A 73 -6.25 -9.08 28.86
C ARG A 73 -6.91 -8.88 30.21
N THR A 74 -6.33 -8.06 31.08
CA THR A 74 -6.90 -7.74 32.37
C THR A 74 -7.96 -6.63 32.16
N PRO A 75 -9.22 -6.84 32.62
CA PRO A 75 -10.35 -5.96 32.33
C PRO A 75 -10.23 -4.56 32.98
#